data_AF-A0A7W9NJF9-F1
#
_entry.id   AF-A0A7W9NJF9-F1
#
_cell.length_a   1.000
_cell.length_b   1.000
_cell.length_c   1.000
_cell.angle_alpha   90.00
_cell.angle_beta   90.00
_cell.angle_gamma   90.00
#
_symmetry.space_group_name_H-M   'P 1'
#
loop_
_entity.id
_entity.type
_entity.pdbx_description
1 polymer ?
#
loop_
_entity_poly.entity_id
_entity_poly.type
_entity_poly.pdbx_seq_one_letter_code
_entity_poly.pdbx_strand_id
1 'polypeptide(L)'
;MDEQRQQDPPVGQAWGLPAFLLGFAAYYLVSLLLIGFLPAPDGPRSGARLLLPFIANVFLGLVPWWYSRRFGRGVRADFGFLPDRRDFSVGLSCGVVSVIAGLVISLLLSHIIPPQASPVSTHLDGWLVGYVAFLVIGAPITEELLVRGALWGALEHYGVPRLTILALTALVFAFLHLDPSRLASLFAQGLAIGAARLVTGRIGASMVAHATNNLLPGIFTLAGI
;
A
#
# COMPACT_ATOMS: atom_id res chain seq x y z
N MET A 1 22.55 -0.58 -37.51
CA MET A 1 21.41 0.34 -37.56
C MET A 1 20.39 -0.01 -36.46
N ASP A 2 20.85 -0.41 -35.26
CA ASP A 2 19.98 -0.93 -34.18
C ASP A 2 20.30 -0.32 -32.80
N GLU A 3 21.03 0.79 -32.75
CA GLU A 3 21.31 1.52 -31.50
C GLU A 3 20.38 2.72 -31.25
N GLN A 4 19.37 2.92 -32.09
CA GLN A 4 18.40 4.03 -31.95
C GLN A 4 17.07 3.65 -31.29
N ARG A 5 16.95 2.45 -30.70
CA ARG A 5 15.70 2.00 -30.03
C ARG A 5 15.60 2.41 -28.54
N GLN A 6 16.19 3.54 -28.17
CA GLN A 6 15.89 4.26 -26.93
C GLN A 6 15.55 5.69 -27.32
N GLN A 7 14.28 6.12 -27.18
CA GLN A 7 13.89 7.48 -26.77
C GLN A 7 12.41 7.86 -26.92
N ASP A 8 11.47 6.94 -27.14
CA ASP A 8 10.07 7.29 -26.91
C ASP A 8 9.71 6.99 -25.44
N PRO A 9 9.48 8.00 -24.57
CA PRO A 9 8.85 7.74 -23.29
C PRO A 9 7.51 7.05 -23.59
N PRO A 10 7.13 6.00 -22.85
CA PRO A 10 5.84 5.37 -23.05
C PRO A 10 4.77 6.46 -23.02
N VAL A 11 3.82 6.45 -23.96
CA VAL A 11 2.66 7.36 -23.99
C VAL A 11 2.13 7.44 -22.56
N GLY A 12 2.37 8.59 -21.92
CA GLY A 12 2.68 8.63 -20.51
C GLY A 12 1.50 8.39 -19.59
N GLN A 13 1.78 7.85 -18.40
CA GLN A 13 0.81 7.79 -17.30
C GLN A 13 0.58 9.17 -16.66
N ALA A 14 0.44 10.23 -17.48
CA ALA A 14 0.08 11.58 -17.04
C ALA A 14 -1.22 11.56 -16.23
N TRP A 15 -2.14 10.66 -16.60
CA TRP A 15 -3.39 10.40 -15.89
C TRP A 15 -3.19 9.79 -14.50
N GLY A 16 -1.99 9.31 -14.16
CA GLY A 16 -1.67 8.74 -12.86
C GLY A 16 -1.74 9.78 -11.72
N LEU A 17 -1.36 11.03 -11.97
CA LEU A 17 -1.45 12.09 -10.96
C LEU A 17 -2.91 12.42 -10.59
N PRO A 18 -3.82 12.70 -11.53
CA PRO A 18 -5.23 12.88 -11.18
C PRO A 18 -5.86 11.61 -10.59
N ALA A 19 -5.46 10.41 -11.05
CA ALA A 19 -5.93 9.16 -10.44
C ALA A 19 -5.50 9.02 -8.97
N PHE A 20 -4.25 9.38 -8.65
CA PHE A 20 -3.73 9.42 -7.29
C PHE A 20 -4.51 10.41 -6.42
N LEU A 21 -4.65 11.66 -6.87
CA LEU A 21 -5.34 12.71 -6.12
C LEU A 21 -6.82 12.38 -5.88
N LEU A 22 -7.52 11.86 -6.89
CA LEU A 22 -8.92 11.48 -6.76
C LEU A 22 -9.11 10.23 -5.90
N GLY A 23 -8.22 9.23 -6.00
CA GLY A 23 -8.25 8.04 -5.14
C GLY A 23 -8.04 8.41 -3.67
N PHE A 24 -7.07 9.30 -3.41
CA PHE A 24 -6.80 9.86 -2.09
C PHE A 24 -8.01 10.67 -1.58
N ALA A 25 -8.55 11.58 -2.38
CA ALA A 25 -9.71 12.39 -2.00
C ALA A 25 -10.94 11.53 -1.72
N ALA A 26 -11.21 10.51 -2.55
CA ALA A 26 -12.32 9.59 -2.34
C ALA A 26 -12.16 8.78 -1.05
N TYR A 27 -10.95 8.29 -0.75
CA TYR A 27 -10.66 7.61 0.51
C TYR A 27 -10.98 8.47 1.73
N TYR A 28 -10.50 9.73 1.76
CA TYR A 28 -10.77 10.61 2.90
C TYR A 28 -12.23 11.05 2.96
N LEU A 29 -12.87 11.33 1.82
CA LEU A 29 -14.29 11.66 1.78
C LEU A 29 -15.13 10.52 2.36
N VAL A 30 -14.91 9.28 1.90
CA VAL A 30 -15.64 8.11 2.41
C VAL A 30 -15.31 7.88 3.88
N SER A 31 -14.06 8.05 4.31
CA SER A 31 -13.68 7.94 5.73
C SER A 31 -14.41 8.96 6.60
N LEU A 32 -14.51 10.22 6.15
CA LEU A 32 -15.24 11.28 6.85
C LEU A 32 -16.75 10.99 6.91
N LEU A 33 -17.34 10.49 5.83
CA LEU A 33 -18.75 10.07 5.82
C LEU A 33 -18.98 8.92 6.82
N LEU A 34 -18.13 7.91 6.83
CA LEU A 34 -18.24 6.80 7.78
C LEU A 34 -18.15 7.28 9.22
N ILE A 35 -17.22 8.19 9.54
CA ILE A 35 -17.07 8.75 10.89
C ILE A 35 -18.25 9.66 11.25
N GLY A 36 -18.76 10.46 10.31
CA GLY A 36 -19.83 11.42 10.56
C GLY A 36 -21.22 10.79 10.69
N PHE A 37 -21.45 9.66 10.04
CA PHE A 37 -22.77 8.99 10.02
C PHE A 37 -22.86 7.75 10.92
N LEU A 38 -21.74 7.20 11.39
CA LEU A 38 -21.76 6.02 12.26
C LEU A 38 -21.40 6.41 13.71
N PRO A 39 -22.11 5.86 14.70
CA PRO A 39 -21.78 6.11 16.09
C PRO A 39 -20.38 5.58 16.42
N ALA A 40 -19.65 6.31 17.26
CA ALA A 40 -18.38 5.85 17.80
C ALA A 40 -18.60 4.51 18.55
N PRO A 41 -17.68 3.53 18.42
CA PRO A 41 -17.78 2.29 19.15
C PRO A 41 -17.46 2.50 20.64
N ASP A 42 -18.21 1.86 21.53
CA ASP A 42 -18.01 1.90 22.99
C ASP A 42 -16.79 1.07 23.47
N GLY A 43 -15.86 0.75 22.56
CA GLY A 43 -14.71 -0.11 22.81
C GLY A 43 -13.94 -0.46 21.51
N PRO A 44 -13.06 -1.47 21.55
CA PRO A 44 -12.38 -1.96 20.35
C PRO A 44 -13.38 -2.34 19.26
N ARG A 45 -13.04 -2.05 18.01
CA ARG A 45 -13.87 -2.44 16.86
C ARG A 45 -13.99 -3.97 16.82
N SER A 46 -15.20 -4.45 16.58
CA SER A 46 -15.52 -5.88 16.50
C SER A 46 -16.62 -6.13 15.48
N GLY A 47 -16.82 -7.39 15.11
CA GLY A 47 -17.83 -7.80 14.13
C GLY A 47 -17.67 -7.07 12.79
N ALA A 48 -18.79 -6.75 12.14
CA ALA A 48 -18.79 -6.06 10.84
C ALA A 48 -18.09 -4.68 10.86
N ARG A 49 -17.97 -4.03 12.03
CA ARG A 49 -17.31 -2.71 12.15
C ARG A 49 -15.80 -2.77 11.85
N LEU A 50 -15.20 -3.96 11.91
CA LEU A 50 -13.80 -4.17 11.50
C LEU A 50 -13.56 -3.85 10.03
N LEU A 51 -14.56 -4.07 9.17
CA LEU A 51 -14.42 -3.90 7.73
C LEU A 51 -14.72 -2.48 7.24
N LEU A 52 -15.25 -1.61 8.10
CA LEU A 52 -15.62 -0.24 7.72
C LEU A 52 -14.46 0.57 7.12
N PRO A 53 -13.25 0.59 7.72
CA PRO A 53 -12.12 1.31 7.12
C PRO A 53 -11.75 0.79 5.73
N PHE A 54 -12.02 -0.49 5.47
CA PHE A 54 -11.72 -1.11 4.17
C PHE A 54 -12.67 -0.65 3.07
N ILE A 55 -13.89 -0.19 3.40
CA ILE A 55 -14.79 0.44 2.42
C ILE A 55 -14.12 1.67 1.81
N ALA A 56 -13.53 2.54 2.64
CA ALA A 56 -12.78 3.69 2.15
C ALA A 56 -11.51 3.24 1.40
N ASN A 57 -10.77 2.28 1.95
CA ASN A 57 -9.52 1.77 1.36
C ASN A 57 -9.69 1.23 -0.07
N VAL A 58 -10.84 0.62 -0.40
CA VAL A 58 -11.16 0.18 -1.78
C VAL A 58 -11.02 1.31 -2.81
N PHE A 59 -11.35 2.56 -2.45
CA PHE A 59 -11.24 3.70 -3.37
C PHE A 59 -9.79 4.04 -3.73
N LEU A 60 -8.82 3.72 -2.87
CA LEU A 60 -7.40 3.88 -3.18
C LEU A 60 -7.02 3.04 -4.40
N GLY A 61 -7.58 1.83 -4.55
CA GLY A 61 -7.32 0.95 -5.70
C GLY A 61 -8.28 1.15 -6.86
N LEU A 62 -9.57 1.36 -6.57
CA LEU A 62 -10.63 1.43 -7.58
C LEU A 62 -10.43 2.59 -8.56
N VAL A 63 -10.00 3.76 -8.07
CA VAL A 63 -9.80 4.94 -8.91
C VAL A 63 -8.62 4.74 -9.89
N PRO A 64 -7.39 4.40 -9.45
CA PRO A 64 -6.30 4.02 -10.36
C PRO A 64 -6.64 2.89 -11.33
N TRP A 65 -7.38 1.88 -10.86
CA TRP A 65 -7.83 0.77 -11.69
C TRP A 65 -8.73 1.25 -12.83
N TRP A 66 -9.72 2.09 -12.52
CA TRP A 66 -10.63 2.66 -13.51
C TRP A 66 -9.90 3.58 -14.49
N TYR A 67 -9.03 4.45 -13.98
CA TYR A 67 -8.22 5.34 -14.80
C TYR A 67 -7.32 4.59 -15.79
N SER A 68 -6.63 3.54 -15.34
CA SER A 68 -5.80 2.70 -16.20
C SER A 68 -6.60 2.06 -17.34
N ARG A 69 -7.85 1.62 -17.08
CA ARG A 69 -8.70 1.04 -18.14
C ARG A 69 -9.28 2.09 -19.09
N ARG A 70 -9.54 3.30 -18.59
CA ARG A 70 -10.22 4.34 -19.37
C ARG A 70 -9.27 5.23 -20.17
N PHE A 71 -8.08 5.51 -19.63
CA PHE A 71 -7.11 6.45 -20.17
C PHE A 71 -5.72 5.83 -20.40
N GLY A 72 -5.46 4.66 -19.83
CA GLY A 72 -4.24 3.90 -20.02
C GLY A 72 -4.40 2.72 -20.98
N ARG A 73 -3.46 1.77 -20.88
CA ARG A 73 -3.45 0.52 -21.68
C ARG A 73 -4.05 -0.66 -20.91
N GLY A 74 -4.64 -0.38 -19.75
CA GLY A 74 -5.20 -1.36 -18.86
C GLY A 74 -4.21 -1.85 -17.80
N VAL A 75 -4.77 -2.27 -16.67
CA VAL A 75 -4.10 -2.50 -15.38
C VAL A 75 -2.92 -3.47 -15.48
N ARG A 76 -3.01 -4.49 -16.35
CA ARG A 76 -1.91 -5.44 -16.57
C ARG A 76 -0.73 -4.80 -17.31
N ALA A 77 -0.99 -4.06 -18.38
CA ALA A 77 0.03 -3.44 -19.22
C ALA A 77 0.64 -2.19 -18.56
N ASP A 78 -0.16 -1.42 -17.85
CA ASP A 78 0.27 -0.19 -17.19
C ASP A 78 1.06 -0.46 -15.91
N PHE A 79 0.67 -1.49 -15.14
CA PHE A 79 1.24 -1.70 -13.82
C PHE A 79 1.98 -3.02 -13.63
N GLY A 80 1.82 -4.02 -14.50
CA GLY A 80 2.32 -5.36 -14.21
C GLY A 80 1.62 -5.96 -12.98
N PHE A 81 0.29 -5.86 -12.97
CA PHE A 81 -0.57 -6.15 -11.81
C PHE A 81 -0.54 -7.61 -11.34
N LEU A 82 -0.44 -8.58 -12.26
CA LEU A 82 -0.42 -9.99 -11.88
C LEU A 82 1.02 -10.42 -11.57
N PRO A 83 1.31 -10.92 -10.35
CA PRO A 83 2.63 -11.40 -9.99
C PRO A 83 3.02 -12.64 -10.83
N ASP A 84 4.24 -12.63 -11.37
CA ASP A 84 4.90 -13.81 -11.91
C ASP A 84 5.90 -14.42 -10.89
N ARG A 85 6.62 -15.49 -11.27
CA ARG A 85 7.59 -16.14 -10.38
C ARG A 85 8.70 -15.20 -9.90
N ARG A 86 9.16 -14.29 -10.74
CA ARG A 86 10.19 -13.31 -10.38
C ARG A 86 9.62 -12.30 -9.39
N ASP A 87 8.40 -11.84 -9.62
CA ASP A 87 7.69 -10.95 -8.70
C ASP A 87 7.53 -11.58 -7.32
N PHE A 88 7.18 -12.88 -7.25
CA PHE A 88 7.08 -13.60 -5.98
C PHE A 88 8.43 -13.68 -5.24
N SER A 89 9.51 -14.05 -5.93
CA SER A 89 10.83 -14.17 -5.30
C SER A 89 11.35 -12.83 -4.79
N VAL A 90 11.32 -11.79 -5.65
CA VAL A 90 11.77 -10.46 -5.28
C VAL A 90 10.87 -9.87 -4.20
N GLY A 91 9.56 -10.02 -4.35
CA GLY A 91 8.56 -9.56 -3.40
C GLY A 91 8.77 -10.17 -2.02
N LEU A 92 8.94 -11.49 -1.92
CA LEU A 92 9.18 -12.16 -0.65
C LEU A 92 10.47 -11.67 0.02
N SER A 93 11.58 -11.55 -0.73
CA SER A 93 12.84 -11.03 -0.19
C SER A 93 12.70 -9.60 0.32
N CYS A 94 12.12 -8.70 -0.48
CA CYS A 94 11.85 -7.33 -0.08
C CYS A 94 10.87 -7.23 1.10
N GLY A 95 9.87 -8.10 1.15
CA GLY A 95 8.90 -8.19 2.25
C GLY A 95 9.56 -8.62 3.57
N VAL A 96 10.45 -9.61 3.54
CA VAL A 96 11.23 -10.01 4.73
C VAL A 96 12.14 -8.87 5.21
N VAL A 97 12.81 -8.18 4.28
CA VAL A 97 13.61 -6.99 4.61
C VAL A 97 12.73 -5.90 5.23
N SER A 98 11.52 -5.69 4.68
CA SER A 98 10.53 -4.75 5.22
C SER A 98 10.15 -5.09 6.67
N VAL A 99 9.84 -6.36 6.94
CA VAL A 99 9.53 -6.83 8.31
C VAL A 99 10.69 -6.57 9.26
N ILE A 100 11.90 -6.96 8.89
CA ILE A 100 13.10 -6.79 9.75
C ILE A 100 13.36 -5.31 10.01
N ALA A 101 13.36 -4.47 8.97
CA ALA A 101 13.59 -3.03 9.11
C ALA A 101 12.51 -2.38 10.00
N GLY A 102 11.24 -2.73 9.77
CA GLY A 102 10.12 -2.25 10.57
C GLY A 102 10.22 -2.65 12.04
N LEU A 103 10.58 -3.91 12.33
CA LEU A 103 10.76 -4.41 13.68
C LEU A 103 11.91 -3.72 14.40
N VAL A 104 13.08 -3.64 13.76
CA VAL A 104 14.27 -2.98 14.35
C VAL A 104 13.96 -1.53 14.69
N ILE A 105 13.39 -0.76 13.75
CA ILE A 105 13.06 0.65 13.99
C ILE A 105 12.00 0.78 15.08
N SER A 106 10.96 -0.06 15.06
CA SER A 106 9.89 0.01 16.06
C SER A 106 10.41 -0.33 17.45
N LEU A 107 11.31 -1.30 17.60
CA LEU A 107 11.93 -1.65 18.88
C LEU A 107 12.80 -0.50 19.40
N LEU A 108 13.65 0.08 18.54
CA LEU A 108 14.48 1.23 18.91
C LEU A 108 13.66 2.44 19.35
N LEU A 109 12.55 2.72 18.65
CA LEU A 109 11.67 3.84 18.96
C LEU A 109 10.71 3.57 20.11
N SER A 110 10.40 2.31 20.42
CA SER A 110 9.44 1.96 21.49
C SER A 110 9.81 2.52 22.87
N HIS A 111 11.09 2.80 23.10
CA HIS A 111 11.59 3.42 24.33
C HIS A 111 11.33 4.93 24.42
N ILE A 112 11.06 5.58 23.28
CA ILE A 112 10.83 7.03 23.17
C ILE A 112 9.36 7.32 22.91
N ILE A 113 8.75 6.56 21.99
CA ILE A 113 7.36 6.68 21.58
C ILE A 113 6.71 5.31 21.79
N PRO A 114 6.01 5.11 22.92
CA PRO A 114 5.38 3.82 23.20
C PRO A 114 4.31 3.51 22.13
N PRO A 115 4.18 2.24 21.72
CA PRO A 115 3.19 1.85 20.73
C PRO A 115 1.78 2.08 21.29
N GLN A 116 0.89 2.57 20.44
CA GLN A 116 -0.53 2.67 20.78
C GLN A 116 -1.17 1.29 20.71
N ALA A 117 -2.08 1.01 21.66
CA ALA A 117 -2.85 -0.22 21.64
C ALA A 117 -3.72 -0.31 20.38
N SER A 118 -3.80 -1.50 19.78
CA SER A 118 -4.64 -1.73 18.60
C SER A 118 -6.11 -1.51 18.96
N PRO A 119 -6.87 -0.67 18.21
CA PRO A 119 -8.28 -0.41 18.49
C PRO A 119 -9.19 -1.54 17.96
N VAL A 120 -8.66 -2.75 17.78
CA VAL A 120 -9.31 -3.90 17.15
C VAL A 120 -9.46 -5.02 18.18
N SER A 121 -10.66 -5.59 18.27
CA SER A 121 -10.90 -6.79 19.06
C SER A 121 -10.13 -7.97 18.49
N THR A 122 -9.49 -8.74 19.37
CA THR A 122 -8.75 -9.97 19.03
C THR A 122 -9.58 -11.23 19.22
N HIS A 123 -10.90 -11.10 19.42
CA HIS A 123 -11.79 -12.25 19.50
C HIS A 123 -11.83 -12.97 18.15
N LEU A 124 -11.41 -14.24 18.14
CA LEU A 124 -11.37 -15.06 16.94
C LEU A 124 -12.78 -15.40 16.43
N ASP A 125 -13.23 -14.63 15.44
CA ASP A 125 -14.47 -14.86 14.72
C ASP A 125 -14.28 -14.69 13.19
N GLY A 126 -15.34 -14.96 12.42
CA GLY A 126 -15.31 -14.82 10.97
C GLY A 126 -15.05 -13.39 10.49
N TRP A 127 -15.39 -12.38 11.29
CA TRP A 127 -15.15 -10.99 10.95
C TRP A 127 -13.68 -10.62 11.11
N LEU A 128 -13.02 -11.11 12.16
CA LEU A 128 -11.58 -10.93 12.36
C LEU A 128 -10.77 -11.63 11.27
N VAL A 129 -11.17 -12.85 10.88
CA VAL A 129 -10.55 -13.55 9.74
C VAL A 129 -10.72 -12.74 8.44
N GLY A 130 -11.91 -12.21 8.18
CA GLY A 130 -12.16 -11.34 7.03
C GLY A 130 -11.32 -10.05 7.07
N TYR A 131 -11.18 -9.46 8.26
CA TYR A 131 -10.36 -8.27 8.48
C TYR A 131 -8.89 -8.54 8.15
N VAL A 132 -8.33 -9.62 8.69
CA VAL A 132 -6.94 -10.02 8.46
C VAL A 132 -6.71 -10.41 7.00
N ALA A 133 -7.66 -11.09 6.36
CA ALA A 133 -7.56 -11.42 4.93
C ALA A 133 -7.49 -10.15 4.07
N PHE A 134 -8.32 -9.14 4.37
CA PHE A 134 -8.23 -7.86 3.66
C PHE A 134 -6.93 -7.11 3.99
N LEU A 135 -6.49 -7.09 5.25
CA LEU A 135 -5.22 -6.47 5.66
C LEU A 135 -4.01 -7.05 4.89
N VAL A 136 -3.98 -8.37 4.70
CA VAL A 136 -2.86 -9.08 4.05
C VAL A 136 -2.97 -9.08 2.53
N ILE A 137 -4.15 -8.97 1.95
CA ILE A 137 -4.35 -9.09 0.49
C ILE A 137 -5.00 -7.83 -0.10
N GLY A 138 -6.15 -7.43 0.42
CA GLY A 138 -6.92 -6.28 -0.07
C GLY A 138 -6.17 -4.95 0.01
N ALA A 139 -5.63 -4.61 1.18
CA ALA A 139 -4.89 -3.38 1.41
C ALA A 139 -3.62 -3.29 0.54
N PRO A 140 -2.78 -4.34 0.44
CA PRO A 140 -1.68 -4.37 -0.53
C PRO A 140 -2.11 -4.12 -1.98
N ILE A 141 -3.25 -4.66 -2.40
CA ILE A 141 -3.73 -4.45 -3.78
C ILE A 141 -4.10 -2.98 -4.01
N THR A 142 -4.90 -2.40 -3.12
CA THR A 142 -5.46 -1.06 -3.28
C THR A 142 -4.39 0.02 -3.11
N GLU A 143 -3.54 -0.11 -2.11
CA GLU A 143 -2.50 0.87 -1.79
C GLU A 143 -1.36 0.85 -2.81
N GLU A 144 -0.96 -0.33 -3.28
CA GLU A 144 0.08 -0.43 -4.31
C GLU A 144 -0.41 0.08 -5.67
N LEU A 145 -1.68 -0.11 -6.02
CA LEU A 145 -2.28 0.51 -7.21
C LEU A 145 -2.22 2.04 -7.16
N LEU A 146 -2.49 2.63 -6.00
CA LEU A 146 -2.43 4.07 -5.80
C LEU A 146 -1.00 4.61 -5.83
N VAL A 147 -0.13 4.06 -4.98
CA VAL A 147 1.18 4.64 -4.68
C VAL A 147 2.23 4.17 -5.69
N ARG A 148 2.31 2.87 -5.98
CA ARG A 148 3.33 2.28 -6.88
C ARG A 148 2.83 2.06 -8.31
N GLY A 149 1.51 2.17 -8.52
CA GLY A 149 0.88 2.26 -9.83
C GLY A 149 0.76 3.71 -10.28
N ALA A 150 -0.30 4.40 -9.85
CA ALA A 150 -0.66 5.72 -10.35
C ALA A 150 0.38 6.82 -10.04
N LEU A 151 0.77 7.00 -8.77
CA LEU A 151 1.73 8.05 -8.40
C LEU A 151 3.13 7.77 -8.98
N TRP A 152 3.65 6.56 -8.82
CA TRP A 152 4.94 6.17 -9.39
C TRP A 152 5.00 6.41 -10.90
N GLY A 153 3.99 5.91 -11.63
CA GLY A 153 3.96 6.05 -13.08
C GLY A 153 3.80 7.49 -13.56
N ALA A 154 3.06 8.32 -12.82
CA ALA A 154 3.00 9.75 -13.10
C ALA A 154 4.35 10.44 -12.91
N LEU A 155 5.07 10.12 -11.82
CA LEU A 155 6.40 10.68 -11.57
C LEU A 155 7.42 10.21 -12.62
N GLU A 156 7.35 8.95 -13.07
CA GLU A 156 8.18 8.47 -14.20
C GLU A 156 7.84 9.23 -15.50
N HIS A 157 6.56 9.50 -15.77
CA HIS A 157 6.14 10.29 -16.92
C HIS A 157 6.74 11.71 -16.90
N TYR A 158 6.79 12.35 -15.74
CA TYR A 158 7.39 13.68 -15.57
C TYR A 158 8.92 13.66 -15.43
N GLY A 159 9.58 12.53 -15.67
CA GLY A 159 11.05 12.42 -15.72
C GLY A 159 11.73 12.44 -14.36
N VAL A 160 11.01 12.16 -13.26
CA VAL A 160 11.60 12.11 -11.92
C VAL A 160 12.52 10.88 -11.82
N PRO A 161 13.76 11.01 -11.28
CA PRO A 161 14.67 9.87 -11.14
C PRO A 161 14.08 8.75 -10.28
N ARG A 162 14.27 7.49 -10.69
CA ARG A 162 13.60 6.32 -10.06
C ARG A 162 13.90 6.16 -8.57
N LEU A 163 15.10 6.52 -8.10
CA LEU A 163 15.45 6.52 -6.67
C LEU A 163 14.73 7.63 -5.90
N THR A 164 14.52 8.79 -6.52
CA THR A 164 13.70 9.87 -5.94
C THR A 164 12.24 9.44 -5.85
N ILE A 165 11.71 8.77 -6.89
CA ILE A 165 10.36 8.20 -6.86
C ILE A 165 10.21 7.18 -5.73
N LEU A 166 11.20 6.31 -5.54
CA LEU A 166 11.22 5.35 -4.43
C LEU A 166 11.09 6.06 -3.07
N ALA A 167 11.91 7.08 -2.82
CA ALA A 167 11.87 7.83 -1.57
C ALA A 167 10.54 8.59 -1.38
N LEU A 168 10.05 9.27 -2.42
CA LEU A 168 8.80 10.03 -2.35
C LEU A 168 7.60 9.12 -2.12
N THR A 169 7.50 8.00 -2.84
CA THR A 169 6.39 7.05 -2.69
C THR A 169 6.43 6.34 -1.34
N ALA A 170 7.62 6.03 -0.80
CA ALA A 170 7.76 5.52 0.56
C ALA A 170 7.32 6.55 1.61
N LEU A 171 7.64 7.84 1.41
CA LEU A 171 7.24 8.92 2.31
C LEU A 171 5.72 9.13 2.28
N VAL A 172 5.12 9.18 1.09
CA VAL A 172 3.66 9.27 0.91
C VAL A 172 2.97 8.07 1.57
N PHE A 173 3.51 6.86 1.40
CA PHE A 173 3.01 5.66 2.06
C PHE A 173 3.03 5.78 3.59
N ALA A 174 4.11 6.29 4.19
CA ALA A 174 4.19 6.49 5.62
C ALA A 174 3.18 7.53 6.14
N PHE A 175 3.00 8.65 5.42
CA PHE A 175 2.05 9.69 5.81
C PHE A 175 0.58 9.27 5.62
N LEU A 176 0.27 8.40 4.65
CA LEU A 176 -1.07 7.86 4.43
C LEU A 176 -1.65 7.16 5.67
N HIS A 177 -0.79 6.62 6.52
CA HIS A 177 -1.18 5.90 7.73
C HIS A 177 -1.55 6.83 8.90
N LEU A 178 -1.17 8.11 8.84
CA LEU A 178 -1.49 9.11 9.86
C LEU A 178 -1.13 8.68 11.30
N ASP A 179 -0.07 7.89 11.45
CA ASP A 179 0.44 7.42 12.73
C ASP A 179 1.88 7.92 12.94
N PRO A 180 2.08 9.00 13.69
CA PRO A 180 3.41 9.54 13.96
C PRO A 180 4.36 8.54 14.63
N SER A 181 3.82 7.61 15.45
CA SER A 181 4.64 6.62 16.16
C SER A 181 5.25 5.58 15.22
N ARG A 182 4.60 5.34 14.07
CA ARG A 182 5.03 4.38 13.05
C ARG A 182 5.64 5.04 11.83
N LEU A 183 5.68 6.37 11.74
CA LEU A 183 6.15 7.09 10.54
C LEU A 183 7.52 6.61 10.07
N ALA A 184 8.49 6.47 10.99
CA ALA A 184 9.84 6.05 10.65
C ALA A 184 9.91 4.57 10.20
N SER A 185 9.21 3.67 10.89
CA SER A 185 9.19 2.25 10.50
C SER A 185 8.44 2.05 9.18
N LEU A 186 7.32 2.74 8.98
CA LEU A 186 6.54 2.73 7.73
C LEU A 186 7.33 3.31 6.55
N PHE A 187 8.14 4.36 6.78
CA PHE A 187 9.00 4.89 5.73
C PHE A 187 10.04 3.84 5.29
N ALA A 188 10.73 3.20 6.24
CA ALA A 188 11.71 2.16 5.92
C ALA A 188 11.06 0.93 5.27
N GLN A 189 9.90 0.51 5.75
CA GLN A 189 9.08 -0.54 5.13
C GLN A 189 8.68 -0.15 3.70
N GLY A 190 8.22 1.09 3.51
CA GLY A 190 7.84 1.65 2.22
C GLY A 190 8.99 1.69 1.21
N LEU A 191 10.23 1.90 1.67
CA LEU A 191 11.44 1.78 0.85
C LEU A 191 11.70 0.33 0.43
N ALA A 192 11.61 -0.62 1.36
CA ALA A 192 11.83 -2.04 1.06
C ALA A 192 10.75 -2.59 0.10
N ILE A 193 9.48 -2.29 0.34
CA ILE A 193 8.35 -2.65 -0.53
C ILE A 193 8.50 -1.98 -1.90
N GLY A 194 8.81 -0.68 -1.93
CA GLY A 194 9.03 0.06 -3.18
C GLY A 194 10.24 -0.45 -3.97
N ALA A 195 11.27 -0.99 -3.31
CA ALA A 195 12.41 -1.59 -3.97
C ALA A 195 12.02 -2.81 -4.81
N ALA A 196 11.01 -3.58 -4.40
CA ALA A 196 10.47 -4.68 -5.22
C ALA A 196 9.93 -4.18 -6.57
N ARG A 197 9.19 -3.06 -6.55
CA ARG A 197 8.73 -2.37 -7.77
C ARG A 197 9.90 -1.79 -8.57
N LEU A 198 10.90 -1.19 -7.90
CA LEU A 198 12.07 -0.63 -8.57
C LEU A 198 12.84 -1.68 -9.37
N VAL A 199 13.06 -2.86 -8.76
CA VAL A 199 13.83 -3.98 -9.33
C VAL A 199 13.10 -4.67 -10.48
N THR A 200 11.79 -4.89 -10.34
CA THR A 200 11.00 -5.66 -11.32
C THR A 200 10.32 -4.79 -12.38
N GLY A 201 10.06 -3.51 -12.07
CA GLY A 201 9.19 -2.64 -12.87
C GLY A 201 7.71 -3.02 -12.80
N ARG A 202 7.30 -3.87 -11.84
CA ARG A 202 5.94 -4.44 -11.73
C ARG A 202 5.38 -4.23 -10.32
N ILE A 203 4.10 -3.86 -10.22
CA ILE A 203 3.45 -3.71 -8.91
C ILE A 203 3.13 -5.06 -8.29
N GLY A 204 3.06 -6.14 -9.09
CA GLY A 204 2.91 -7.50 -8.56
C GLY A 204 3.99 -7.86 -7.53
N ALA A 205 5.24 -7.43 -7.76
CA ALA A 205 6.34 -7.67 -6.81
C ALA A 205 6.17 -6.87 -5.50
N SER A 206 5.76 -5.60 -5.58
CA SER A 206 5.53 -4.79 -4.38
C SER A 206 4.26 -5.19 -3.63
N MET A 207 3.23 -5.67 -4.32
CA MET A 207 2.05 -6.31 -3.70
C MET A 207 2.43 -7.54 -2.89
N VAL A 208 3.29 -8.42 -3.42
CA VAL A 208 3.79 -9.58 -2.67
C VAL A 208 4.62 -9.11 -1.47
N ALA A 209 5.53 -8.14 -1.65
CA ALA A 209 6.33 -7.60 -0.54
C ALA A 209 5.47 -7.00 0.58
N HIS A 210 4.44 -6.24 0.20
CA HIS A 210 3.51 -5.62 1.13
C HIS A 210 2.63 -6.67 1.83
N ALA A 211 2.13 -7.68 1.10
CA ALA A 211 1.42 -8.80 1.70
C ALA A 211 2.30 -9.58 2.71
N THR A 212 3.56 -9.83 2.38
CA THR A 212 4.54 -10.43 3.32
C THR A 212 4.74 -9.55 4.55
N ASN A 213 4.86 -8.23 4.38
CA ASN A 213 4.99 -7.28 5.49
C ASN A 213 3.77 -7.32 6.42
N ASN A 214 2.56 -7.41 5.85
CA ASN A 214 1.31 -7.39 6.61
C ASN A 214 0.95 -8.76 7.21
N LEU A 215 1.60 -9.84 6.77
CA LEU A 215 1.35 -11.18 7.29
C LEU A 215 1.68 -11.29 8.78
N LEU A 216 2.80 -10.71 9.23
CA LEU A 216 3.21 -10.79 10.65
C LEU A 216 2.21 -10.08 11.59
N PRO A 217 1.83 -8.80 11.36
CA PRO A 217 0.75 -8.16 12.13
C PRO A 217 -0.58 -8.91 12.06
N GLY A 218 -0.91 -9.49 10.89
CA GLY A 218 -2.12 -10.30 10.72
C GLY A 218 -2.12 -11.54 11.61
N ILE A 219 -1.00 -12.27 11.66
CA ILE A 219 -0.81 -13.43 12.55
C ILE A 219 -0.94 -13.03 14.02
N PHE A 220 -0.29 -11.93 14.43
CA PHE A 220 -0.37 -11.44 15.81
C PHE A 220 -1.81 -11.06 16.20
N THR A 221 -2.52 -10.40 15.29
CA THR A 221 -3.93 -10.04 15.50
C THR A 221 -4.81 -11.29 15.69
N LEU A 222 -4.59 -12.35 14.90
CA LEU A 222 -5.32 -13.62 15.06
C LEU A 222 -4.91 -14.38 16.34
N ALA A 223 -3.64 -14.31 16.72
CA ALA A 223 -3.14 -14.92 17.94
C ALA A 223 -3.55 -14.15 19.22
N GLY A 224 -4.09 -12.93 19.07
CA GLY A 224 -4.50 -12.08 20.17
C GLY A 224 -3.36 -11.50 20.99
N ILE A 225 -2.22 -11.25 20.33
CA ILE A 225 -0.98 -10.70 20.91
C ILE A 225 -0.58 -9.38 20.28
#